data_AF-A0A8J7ADG4-F1
#
_entry.id   AF-A0A8J7ADG4-F1
#
_cell.length_a   1.000
_cell.length_b   1.000
_cell.length_c   1.000
_cell.angle_alpha   90.00
_cell.angle_beta   90.00
_cell.angle_gamma   90.00
#
_symmetry.space_group_name_H-M   'P 1'
#
loop_
_entity.id
_entity.type
_entity.pdbx_description
1 polymer ?
#
loop_
_entity_poly.entity_id
_entity_poly.type
_entity_poly.pdbx_seq_one_letter_code
_entity_poly.pdbx_strand_id
1 'polypeptide(L)'
;MTNIFKLINQIAIAEAQLCNTQFLAPCVKGGRVRTRVAGMIYTFTPKPSKFEGWGIFQPVDEKTATVVEEADLPQIAEYLQHFPQIRLRLAHQLRGQTWLAYPVNEADVRQRLQVVKPIAIHLVTEGIIFDQIIARWNAQSCWFEEIDRRTDPEIVETLQSAVKQLIPVEELQFKGITPEIRTVYELATRRIEGFSQPQQDEKRLRKALQIGGGTLTQFHDRGDYWTVDWTTADGVRHSSAIAKTDLTVISSGICLSGYDRDFDLQSLVAVIEQQE
;
A
#
# COMPACT_ATOMS: atom_id res chain seq x y z
N MET A 1 33.97 16.64 -35.71
CA MET A 1 32.78 15.84 -36.07
C MET A 1 33.03 14.39 -35.68
N THR A 2 32.29 13.89 -34.69
CA THR A 2 32.37 12.46 -34.29
C THR A 2 31.95 11.61 -35.49
N ASN A 3 32.84 10.74 -35.96
CA ASN A 3 32.59 9.91 -37.14
C ASN A 3 31.52 8.85 -36.78
N ILE A 4 30.32 9.01 -37.33
CA ILE A 4 29.17 8.14 -37.07
C ILE A 4 29.49 6.66 -37.30
N PHE A 5 30.31 6.34 -38.32
CA PHE A 5 30.72 4.96 -38.60
C PHE A 5 31.61 4.37 -37.51
N LYS A 6 32.43 5.19 -36.84
CA LYS A 6 33.21 4.73 -35.68
C LYS A 6 32.30 4.39 -34.50
N LEU A 7 31.23 5.18 -34.28
CA LEU A 7 30.27 4.92 -33.22
C LEU A 7 29.46 3.66 -33.49
N ILE A 8 29.00 3.45 -34.74
CA ILE A 8 28.29 2.23 -35.15
C ILE A 8 29.16 1.00 -34.95
N ASN A 9 30.44 1.06 -35.35
CA ASN A 9 31.36 -0.06 -35.15
C ASN A 9 31.64 -0.33 -33.66
N GLN A 10 31.74 0.71 -32.82
CA GLN A 10 31.89 0.55 -31.38
C GLN A 10 30.67 -0.14 -30.75
N ILE A 11 29.46 0.24 -31.18
CA ILE A 11 28.22 -0.40 -30.71
C ILE A 11 28.16 -1.86 -31.16
N ALA A 12 28.49 -2.17 -32.42
CA ALA A 12 28.49 -3.53 -32.94
C ALA A 12 29.49 -4.45 -32.21
N ILE A 13 30.69 -3.93 -31.89
CA ILE A 13 31.68 -4.68 -31.09
C ILE A 13 31.16 -4.93 -29.67
N ALA A 14 30.58 -3.91 -29.04
CA ALA A 14 30.05 -4.04 -27.68
C ALA A 14 28.86 -4.99 -27.59
N GLU A 15 28.01 -5.02 -28.62
CA GLU A 15 26.89 -5.96 -28.76
C GLU A 15 27.38 -7.41 -28.98
N ALA A 16 28.42 -7.60 -29.80
CA ALA A 16 29.04 -8.92 -29.97
C ALA A 16 29.66 -9.45 -28.67
N GLN A 17 30.21 -8.56 -27.83
CA GLN A 17 30.77 -8.91 -26.52
C GLN A 17 29.70 -9.18 -25.46
N LEU A 18 28.51 -8.56 -25.57
CA LEU A 18 27.40 -8.73 -24.64
C LEU A 18 26.97 -10.20 -24.50
N CYS A 19 26.93 -10.95 -25.62
CA CYS A 19 26.61 -12.38 -25.59
C CYS A 19 27.63 -13.23 -24.81
N ASN A 20 28.83 -12.70 -24.54
CA ASN A 20 29.89 -13.36 -23.78
C ASN A 20 30.11 -12.72 -22.39
N THR A 21 29.27 -11.76 -22.00
CA THR A 21 29.42 -11.02 -20.74
C THR A 21 28.28 -11.36 -19.78
N GLN A 22 28.65 -11.74 -18.56
CA GLN A 22 27.70 -11.91 -17.46
C GLN A 22 27.35 -10.55 -16.87
N PHE A 23 26.11 -10.37 -16.42
CA PHE A 23 25.70 -9.16 -15.72
C PHE A 23 24.78 -9.48 -14.55
N LEU A 24 24.94 -8.72 -13.47
CA LEU A 24 24.07 -8.79 -12.30
C LEU A 24 22.85 -7.90 -12.50
N ALA A 25 21.67 -8.43 -12.21
CA ALA A 25 20.43 -7.66 -12.22
C ALA A 25 19.41 -8.19 -11.21
N PRO A 26 18.56 -7.31 -10.65
CA PRO A 26 17.39 -7.76 -9.91
C PRO A 26 16.30 -8.23 -10.86
N CYS A 27 15.58 -9.27 -10.48
CA CYS A 27 14.45 -9.81 -11.22
C CYS A 27 13.25 -10.02 -10.29
N VAL A 28 12.16 -9.32 -10.55
CA VAL A 28 10.86 -9.62 -9.92
C VAL A 28 10.15 -10.72 -10.69
N LYS A 29 9.24 -11.45 -10.04
CA LYS A 29 8.48 -12.54 -10.67
C LYS A 29 7.74 -12.07 -11.93
N GLY A 30 8.08 -12.68 -13.08
CA GLY A 30 7.53 -12.30 -14.39
C GLY A 30 8.09 -10.99 -14.95
N GLY A 31 9.13 -10.44 -14.34
CA GLY A 31 9.85 -9.26 -14.77
C GLY A 31 10.83 -9.53 -15.91
N ARG A 32 11.43 -8.44 -16.38
CA ARG A 32 12.53 -8.47 -17.36
C ARG A 32 13.78 -7.92 -16.72
N VAL A 33 14.93 -8.42 -17.13
CA VAL A 33 16.23 -7.95 -16.65
C VAL A 33 16.84 -7.00 -17.66
N ARG A 34 17.60 -6.01 -17.18
CA ARG A 34 18.19 -4.97 -18.01
C ARG A 34 19.67 -4.80 -17.69
N THR A 35 20.45 -4.57 -18.72
CA THR A 35 21.86 -4.17 -18.60
C THR A 35 22.13 -2.99 -19.52
N ARG A 36 23.15 -2.19 -19.18
CA ARG A 36 23.59 -1.05 -19.99
C ARG A 36 24.97 -1.35 -20.54
N VAL A 37 25.09 -1.40 -21.87
CA VAL A 37 26.36 -1.57 -22.57
C VAL A 37 26.52 -0.45 -23.59
N ALA A 38 27.67 0.21 -23.59
CA ALA A 38 27.98 1.36 -24.46
C ALA A 38 26.88 2.45 -24.51
N GLY A 39 26.16 2.66 -23.40
CA GLY A 39 25.07 3.64 -23.29
C GLY A 39 23.71 3.15 -23.79
N MET A 40 23.62 1.94 -24.37
CA MET A 40 22.36 1.31 -24.78
C MET A 40 21.81 0.40 -23.69
N ILE A 41 20.49 0.39 -23.51
CA ILE A 41 19.81 -0.47 -22.54
C ILE A 41 19.29 -1.70 -23.28
N TYR A 42 19.83 -2.87 -22.93
CA TYR A 42 19.35 -4.15 -23.41
C TYR A 42 18.36 -4.72 -22.39
N THR A 43 17.25 -5.28 -22.88
CA THR A 43 16.19 -5.84 -22.04
C THR A 43 15.95 -7.28 -22.41
N PHE A 44 16.15 -8.19 -21.45
CA PHE A 44 16.03 -9.62 -21.64
C PHE A 44 14.90 -10.21 -20.81
N THR A 45 14.31 -11.27 -21.34
CA THR A 45 13.41 -12.17 -20.62
C THR A 45 14.26 -13.23 -19.93
N PRO A 46 14.19 -13.37 -18.59
CA PRO A 46 14.99 -14.34 -17.87
C PRO A 46 14.53 -15.78 -18.17
N LYS A 47 15.49 -16.70 -18.23
CA LYS A 47 15.27 -18.16 -18.26
C LYS A 47 15.93 -18.77 -17.01
N PRO A 48 15.18 -19.46 -16.12
CA PRO A 48 13.74 -19.74 -16.21
C PRO A 48 12.88 -18.48 -16.01
N SER A 49 11.71 -18.43 -16.67
CA SER A 49 10.80 -17.26 -16.64
C SER A 49 10.16 -16.98 -15.27
N LYS A 50 10.29 -17.93 -14.35
CA LYS A 50 9.77 -17.83 -12.97
C LYS A 50 10.81 -17.36 -11.96
N PHE A 51 12.04 -17.07 -12.39
CA PHE A 51 13.09 -16.58 -11.52
C PHE A 51 12.66 -15.27 -10.82
N GLU A 52 12.86 -15.20 -9.51
CA GLU A 52 12.59 -14.04 -8.65
C GLU A 52 13.76 -13.94 -7.67
N GLY A 53 14.47 -12.81 -7.67
CA GLY A 53 15.68 -12.62 -6.88
C GLY A 53 16.75 -11.81 -7.59
N TRP A 54 17.95 -11.83 -7.03
CA TRP A 54 19.15 -11.27 -7.61
C TRP A 54 19.92 -12.36 -8.36
N GLY A 55 20.15 -12.17 -9.65
CA GLY A 55 20.79 -13.18 -10.49
C GLY A 55 21.95 -12.60 -11.29
N ILE A 56 22.89 -13.48 -11.60
CA ILE A 56 23.89 -13.27 -12.63
C ILE A 56 23.38 -13.89 -13.92
N PHE A 57 23.21 -13.05 -14.94
CA PHE A 57 22.58 -13.42 -16.19
C PHE A 57 23.58 -13.43 -17.33
N GLN A 58 23.43 -14.42 -18.22
CA GLN A 58 24.15 -14.50 -19.49
C GLN A 58 23.15 -14.38 -20.64
N PRO A 59 23.27 -13.38 -21.53
CA PRO A 59 22.48 -13.32 -22.75
C PRO A 59 22.70 -14.58 -23.61
N VAL A 60 21.61 -15.20 -24.06
CA VAL A 60 21.63 -16.35 -24.98
C VAL A 60 21.24 -15.92 -26.39
N ASP A 61 20.37 -14.92 -26.49
CA ASP A 61 19.95 -14.27 -27.73
C ASP A 61 19.60 -12.80 -27.44
N GLU A 62 19.17 -12.04 -28.46
CA GLU A 62 18.83 -10.61 -28.36
C GLU A 62 17.72 -10.29 -27.34
N LYS A 63 16.90 -11.27 -26.95
CA LYS A 63 15.70 -11.08 -26.14
C LYS A 63 15.68 -11.92 -24.86
N THR A 64 16.58 -12.89 -24.70
CA THR A 64 16.60 -13.80 -23.57
C THR A 64 17.98 -13.93 -22.94
N ALA A 65 17.97 -14.03 -21.61
CA ALA A 65 19.17 -14.27 -20.82
C ALA A 65 18.90 -15.41 -19.85
N THR A 66 19.84 -16.35 -19.73
CA THR A 66 19.77 -17.44 -18.75
C THR A 66 20.36 -16.99 -17.43
N VAL A 67 19.75 -17.43 -16.33
CA VAL A 67 20.37 -17.34 -15.00
C VAL A 67 21.54 -18.31 -15.00
N VAL A 68 22.74 -17.81 -14.67
CA VAL A 68 23.94 -18.63 -14.46
C VAL A 68 23.96 -19.08 -13.00
N GLU A 69 23.81 -18.11 -12.10
CA GLU A 69 23.76 -18.33 -10.65
C GLU A 69 22.99 -17.21 -9.96
N GLU A 70 22.60 -17.44 -8.70
CA GLU A 70 22.07 -16.41 -7.82
C GLU A 70 23.22 -15.56 -7.28
N ALA A 71 23.02 -14.25 -7.23
CA ALA A 71 24.04 -13.33 -6.72
C ALA A 71 24.16 -13.45 -5.20
N ASP A 72 25.39 -13.35 -4.70
CA ASP A 72 25.65 -13.36 -3.27
C ASP A 72 25.41 -11.98 -2.61
N LEU A 73 25.35 -11.96 -1.28
CA LEU A 73 25.10 -10.72 -0.53
C LEU A 73 26.15 -9.62 -0.81
N PRO A 74 27.47 -9.91 -0.87
CA PRO A 74 28.47 -8.91 -1.28
C PRO A 74 28.23 -8.29 -2.65
N GLN A 75 27.92 -9.09 -3.68
CA GLN A 75 27.64 -8.61 -5.03
C GLN A 75 26.39 -7.74 -5.08
N ILE A 76 25.34 -8.14 -4.34
CA ILE A 76 24.11 -7.35 -4.22
C ILE A 76 24.41 -6.00 -3.55
N ALA A 77 25.17 -5.99 -2.46
CA ALA A 77 25.56 -4.76 -1.77
C ALA A 77 26.37 -3.82 -2.68
N GLU A 78 27.34 -4.36 -3.43
CA GLU A 78 28.13 -3.60 -4.40
C GLU A 78 27.25 -2.99 -5.50
N TYR A 79 26.27 -3.73 -6.02
CA TYR A 79 25.35 -3.22 -7.00
C TYR A 79 24.46 -2.09 -6.43
N LEU A 80 23.95 -2.31 -5.23
CA LEU A 80 23.01 -1.42 -4.56
C LEU A 80 23.63 -0.09 -4.12
N GLN A 81 24.94 -0.06 -3.82
CA GLN A 81 25.65 1.13 -3.36
C GLN A 81 25.57 2.31 -4.34
N HIS A 82 25.34 2.04 -5.63
CA HIS A 82 25.22 3.05 -6.68
C HIS A 82 23.91 3.85 -6.61
N PHE A 83 22.96 3.41 -5.80
CA PHE A 83 21.65 4.07 -5.67
C PHE A 83 21.52 4.80 -4.34
N PRO A 84 20.78 5.93 -4.32
CA PRO A 84 20.47 6.62 -3.09
C PRO A 84 19.67 5.72 -2.14
N GLN A 85 20.06 5.77 -0.87
CA GLN A 85 19.41 5.06 0.22
C GLN A 85 18.17 5.83 0.70
N ILE A 86 17.09 5.11 0.98
CA ILE A 86 15.85 5.62 1.56
C ILE A 86 15.40 4.69 2.71
N ARG A 87 14.85 5.26 3.78
CA ARG A 87 14.28 4.49 4.89
C ARG A 87 12.78 4.42 4.79
N LEU A 88 12.25 3.20 4.81
CA LEU A 88 10.84 2.92 4.63
C LEU A 88 10.36 1.99 5.75
N ARG A 89 9.07 2.02 6.08
CA ARG A 89 8.45 1.08 7.01
C ARG A 89 7.42 0.22 6.29
N LEU A 90 7.56 -1.09 6.40
CA LEU A 90 6.70 -2.07 5.73
C LEU A 90 5.26 -1.99 6.25
N ALA A 91 4.29 -1.97 5.33
CA ALA A 91 2.87 -1.97 5.67
C ALA A 91 2.25 -3.36 5.48
N HIS A 92 2.25 -3.87 4.24
CA HIS A 92 1.77 -5.22 3.94
C HIS A 92 2.39 -5.78 2.66
N GLN A 93 2.44 -7.11 2.57
CA GLN A 93 2.92 -7.81 1.39
C GLN A 93 1.91 -7.67 0.24
N LEU A 94 2.40 -7.29 -0.95
CA LEU A 94 1.57 -7.19 -2.15
C LEU A 94 1.51 -8.54 -2.88
N ARG A 95 2.69 -9.08 -3.22
CA ARG A 95 2.83 -10.37 -3.92
C ARG A 95 4.28 -10.84 -3.89
N GLY A 96 4.51 -12.12 -3.59
CA GLY A 96 5.87 -12.68 -3.57
C GLY A 96 6.77 -11.85 -2.65
N GLN A 97 7.96 -11.50 -3.10
CA GLN A 97 8.87 -10.66 -2.30
C GLN A 97 8.64 -9.15 -2.47
N THR A 98 7.46 -8.75 -2.97
CA THR A 98 7.10 -7.33 -3.13
C THR A 98 6.16 -6.87 -2.02
N TRP A 99 6.54 -5.79 -1.35
CA TRP A 99 5.81 -5.17 -0.25
C TRP A 99 5.40 -3.74 -0.57
N LEU A 100 4.31 -3.29 0.04
CA LEU A 100 3.99 -1.88 0.13
C LEU A 100 4.63 -1.33 1.42
N ALA A 101 5.31 -0.19 1.32
CA ALA A 101 5.89 0.50 2.47
C ALA A 101 5.66 2.01 2.37
N TYR A 102 5.88 2.72 3.47
CA TYR A 102 5.78 4.17 3.52
C TYR A 102 7.09 4.81 4.03
N PRO A 103 7.44 6.03 3.60
CA PRO A 103 8.56 6.78 4.15
C PRO A 103 8.55 6.88 5.67
N VAL A 104 9.71 6.66 6.30
CA VAL A 104 9.90 6.95 7.74
C VAL A 104 10.00 8.45 7.99
N ASN A 105 10.46 9.22 7.00
CA ASN A 105 10.57 10.66 7.04
C ASN A 105 10.06 11.24 5.72
N GLU A 106 8.88 11.87 5.75
CA GLU A 106 8.29 12.46 4.54
C GLU A 106 9.12 13.63 3.98
N ALA A 107 9.76 14.42 4.84
CA ALA A 107 10.51 15.59 4.42
C ALA A 107 11.75 15.19 3.58
N ASP A 108 12.49 14.17 4.01
CA ASP A 108 13.63 13.63 3.26
C ASP A 108 13.19 13.09 1.89
N VAL A 109 12.08 12.36 1.86
CA VAL A 109 11.54 11.81 0.61
C VAL A 109 11.00 12.90 -0.31
N ARG A 110 10.33 13.92 0.23
CA ARG A 110 9.84 15.06 -0.55
C ARG A 110 10.98 15.84 -1.19
N GLN A 111 12.11 16.01 -0.50
CA GLN A 111 13.29 16.67 -1.07
C GLN A 111 13.92 15.86 -2.21
N ARG A 112 13.96 14.53 -2.09
CA ARG A 112 14.63 13.64 -3.07
C ARG A 112 13.73 13.25 -4.24
N LEU A 113 12.46 12.98 -3.99
CA LEU A 113 11.50 12.41 -4.95
C LEU A 113 10.38 13.37 -5.35
N GLN A 114 10.31 14.56 -4.74
CA GLN A 114 9.26 15.59 -4.93
C GLN A 114 7.85 15.18 -4.48
N VAL A 115 7.56 13.88 -4.46
CA VAL A 115 6.26 13.30 -4.11
C VAL A 115 6.44 12.33 -2.95
N VAL A 116 5.53 12.42 -1.98
CA VAL A 116 5.41 11.47 -0.86
C VAL A 116 4.18 10.61 -1.12
N LYS A 117 4.39 9.30 -1.20
CA LYS A 117 3.35 8.30 -1.40
C LYS A 117 3.83 6.94 -0.93
N PRO A 118 2.93 5.97 -0.71
CA PRO A 118 3.33 4.57 -0.53
C PRO A 118 4.15 4.07 -1.73
N ILE A 119 5.22 3.34 -1.45
CA ILE A 119 6.18 2.84 -2.44
C ILE A 119 6.13 1.31 -2.44
N ALA A 120 6.22 0.70 -3.61
CA ALA A 120 6.43 -0.74 -3.73
C ALA A 120 7.93 -1.06 -3.63
N ILE A 121 8.28 -1.97 -2.73
CA ILE A 121 9.66 -2.42 -2.48
C ILE A 121 9.73 -3.87 -2.89
N HIS A 122 10.75 -4.20 -3.68
CA HIS A 122 10.93 -5.52 -4.24
C HIS A 122 12.06 -6.28 -3.55
N LEU A 123 11.98 -7.61 -3.63
CA LEU A 123 12.99 -8.54 -3.13
C LEU A 123 13.22 -8.40 -1.61
N VAL A 124 12.16 -8.09 -0.86
CA VAL A 124 12.22 -8.05 0.60
C VAL A 124 12.34 -9.49 1.12
N THR A 125 13.46 -9.77 1.78
CA THR A 125 13.73 -11.04 2.45
C THR A 125 13.61 -10.86 3.96
N GLU A 126 12.96 -11.80 4.66
CA GLU A 126 12.80 -11.81 6.12
C GLU A 126 12.03 -10.62 6.74
N GLY A 127 11.49 -9.70 5.94
CA GLY A 127 10.74 -8.56 6.45
C GLY A 127 9.34 -8.93 6.96
N ILE A 128 8.93 -8.34 8.08
CA ILE A 128 7.57 -8.45 8.63
C ILE A 128 6.85 -7.09 8.64
N ILE A 129 5.54 -7.11 8.91
CA ILE A 129 4.75 -5.88 9.01
C ILE A 129 5.35 -4.94 10.07
N PHE A 130 5.40 -3.65 9.73
CA PHE A 130 5.97 -2.56 10.52
C PHE A 130 7.48 -2.54 10.67
N ASP A 131 8.22 -3.50 10.11
CA ASP A 131 9.67 -3.40 10.07
C ASP A 131 10.11 -2.14 9.34
N GLN A 132 11.05 -1.43 9.96
CA GLN A 132 11.80 -0.41 9.27
C GLN A 132 12.91 -1.07 8.45
N ILE A 133 12.97 -0.72 7.18
CA ILE A 133 13.93 -1.25 6.22
C ILE A 133 14.73 -0.12 5.59
N ILE A 134 15.91 -0.49 5.14
CA ILE A 134 16.72 0.29 4.23
C ILE A 134 16.47 -0.22 2.82
N ALA A 135 16.16 0.70 1.92
CA ALA A 135 15.93 0.42 0.52
C ALA A 135 16.72 1.38 -0.38
N ARG A 136 16.87 0.99 -1.64
CA ARG A 136 17.67 1.69 -2.65
C ARG A 136 16.80 2.05 -3.83
N TRP A 137 16.85 3.32 -4.21
CA TRP A 137 15.95 3.87 -5.23
C TRP A 137 16.66 4.16 -6.54
N ASN A 138 16.20 3.57 -7.64
CA ASN A 138 16.80 3.76 -8.97
C ASN A 138 15.97 4.66 -9.91
N ALA A 139 15.16 5.57 -9.37
CA ALA A 139 14.18 6.41 -10.08
C ALA A 139 12.90 5.70 -10.59
N GLN A 140 12.91 4.38 -10.74
CA GLN A 140 11.72 3.63 -11.21
C GLN A 140 11.25 2.57 -10.21
N SER A 141 12.18 1.99 -9.47
CA SER A 141 11.97 0.85 -8.58
C SER A 141 12.72 1.05 -7.27
N CYS A 142 12.18 0.46 -6.22
CA CYS A 142 12.79 0.44 -4.89
C CYS A 142 13.17 -0.99 -4.54
N TRP A 143 14.45 -1.19 -4.21
CA TRP A 143 15.01 -2.50 -3.91
C TRP A 143 15.34 -2.59 -2.43
N PHE A 144 14.95 -3.68 -1.79
CA PHE A 144 15.34 -3.98 -0.43
C PHE A 144 16.86 -4.17 -0.33
N GLU A 145 17.46 -3.60 0.72
CA GLU A 145 18.86 -3.82 1.07
C GLU A 145 18.95 -4.60 2.39
N GLU A 146 18.37 -4.07 3.46
CA GLU A 146 18.41 -4.71 4.78
C GLU A 146 17.29 -4.21 5.72
N ILE A 147 17.09 -4.93 6.82
CA ILE A 147 16.27 -4.46 7.95
C ILE A 147 17.09 -3.46 8.78
N ASP A 148 16.52 -2.30 9.09
CA ASP A 148 17.20 -1.26 9.86
C ASP A 148 17.23 -1.60 11.35
N ARG A 149 18.26 -2.34 11.77
CA ARG A 149 18.46 -2.80 13.16
C ARG A 149 18.68 -1.68 14.17
N ARG A 150 18.82 -0.43 13.73
CA ARG A 150 18.93 0.74 14.63
C ARG A 150 17.58 1.24 15.14
N THR A 151 16.49 0.72 14.57
CA THR A 151 15.13 1.09 14.94
C THR A 151 14.78 0.52 16.30
N ASP A 152 14.00 1.26 17.08
CA ASP A 152 13.44 0.78 18.34
C ASP A 152 12.46 -0.38 18.08
N PRO A 153 12.74 -1.60 18.57
CA PRO A 153 11.86 -2.75 18.37
C PRO A 153 10.50 -2.58 19.07
N GLU A 154 10.42 -1.76 20.13
CA GLU A 154 9.17 -1.55 20.90
C GLU A 154 8.06 -0.97 20.01
N ILE A 155 8.42 -0.16 19.01
CA ILE A 155 7.47 0.40 18.04
C ILE A 155 6.82 -0.73 17.21
N VAL A 156 7.62 -1.66 16.69
CA VAL A 156 7.13 -2.78 15.88
C VAL A 156 6.21 -3.67 16.70
N GLU A 157 6.64 -4.03 17.91
CA GLU A 157 5.87 -4.86 18.84
C GLU A 157 4.54 -4.19 19.24
N THR A 158 4.56 -2.89 19.53
CA THR A 158 3.36 -2.12 19.88
C THR A 158 2.36 -2.08 18.73
N LEU A 159 2.82 -1.81 17.51
CA LEU A 159 1.94 -1.78 16.34
C LEU A 159 1.34 -3.16 16.04
N GLN A 160 2.13 -4.24 16.15
CA GLN A 160 1.63 -5.60 15.99
C GLN A 160 0.61 -5.97 17.06
N SER A 161 0.82 -5.55 18.31
CA SER A 161 -0.14 -5.73 19.40
C SER A 161 -1.45 -4.97 19.12
N ALA A 162 -1.35 -3.72 18.66
CA ALA A 162 -2.51 -2.91 18.29
C ALA A 162 -3.33 -3.53 17.15
N VAL A 163 -2.68 -4.10 16.14
CA VAL A 163 -3.38 -4.86 15.07
C VAL A 163 -4.11 -6.07 15.66
N LYS A 164 -3.48 -6.83 16.56
CA LYS A 164 -4.13 -7.99 17.21
C LYS A 164 -5.34 -7.60 18.05
N GLN A 165 -5.31 -6.40 18.65
CA GLN A 165 -6.40 -5.85 19.45
C GLN A 165 -7.42 -5.04 18.63
N LEU A 166 -7.24 -4.96 17.31
CA LEU A 166 -8.10 -4.20 16.39
C LEU A 166 -8.26 -2.71 16.78
N ILE A 167 -7.20 -2.09 17.32
CA ILE A 167 -7.25 -0.69 17.78
C ILE A 167 -7.37 0.25 16.58
N PRO A 168 -8.42 1.10 16.48
CA PRO A 168 -8.57 2.09 15.41
C PRO A 168 -7.37 3.05 15.30
N VAL A 169 -7.10 3.59 14.11
CA VAL A 169 -5.96 4.49 13.89
C VAL A 169 -6.07 5.79 14.70
N GLU A 170 -7.29 6.21 14.99
CA GLU A 170 -7.62 7.39 15.80
C GLU A 170 -7.26 7.16 17.28
N GLU A 171 -7.45 5.93 17.77
CA GLU A 171 -7.18 5.53 19.16
C GLU A 171 -5.73 5.06 19.37
N LEU A 172 -4.99 4.78 18.29
CA LEU A 172 -3.59 4.39 18.36
C LEU A 172 -2.75 5.50 19.01
N GLN A 173 -2.22 5.23 20.19
CA GLN A 173 -1.41 6.19 20.93
C GLN A 173 -0.33 5.47 21.75
N PHE A 174 0.92 5.88 21.55
CA PHE A 174 2.08 5.44 22.33
C PHE A 174 3.23 6.44 22.17
N LYS A 175 4.26 6.32 23.02
CA LYS A 175 5.43 7.19 22.97
C LYS A 175 6.19 7.00 21.66
N GLY A 176 6.46 8.09 20.93
CA GLY A 176 7.20 8.02 19.66
C GLY A 176 6.33 7.79 18.42
N ILE A 177 5.00 7.80 18.56
CA ILE A 177 4.10 7.78 17.40
C ILE A 177 4.29 9.05 16.55
N THR A 178 4.50 8.86 15.24
CA THR A 178 4.59 9.95 14.26
C THR A 178 3.44 9.87 13.25
N PRO A 179 3.15 10.94 12.49
CA PRO A 179 2.19 10.87 11.39
C PRO A 179 2.50 9.76 10.39
N GLU A 180 3.78 9.54 10.06
CA GLU A 180 4.22 8.46 9.18
C GLU A 180 3.90 7.08 9.74
N ILE A 181 4.05 6.89 11.06
CA ILE A 181 3.65 5.65 11.73
C ILE A 181 2.15 5.41 11.59
N ARG A 182 1.32 6.44 11.84
CA ARG A 182 -0.14 6.35 11.69
C ARG A 182 -0.52 5.98 10.26
N THR A 183 0.10 6.61 9.27
CA THR A 183 -0.13 6.30 7.85
C THR A 183 0.24 4.85 7.52
N VAL A 184 1.38 4.34 8.00
CA VAL A 184 1.76 2.93 7.80
C VAL A 184 0.76 1.99 8.45
N TYR A 185 0.32 2.31 9.67
CA TYR A 185 -0.66 1.51 10.39
C TYR A 185 -1.98 1.43 9.62
N GLU A 186 -2.51 2.56 9.16
CA GLU A 186 -3.70 2.62 8.32
C GLU A 186 -3.53 1.79 7.02
N LEU A 187 -2.39 1.91 6.35
CA LEU A 187 -2.09 1.13 5.14
C LEU A 187 -2.04 -0.38 5.41
N ALA A 188 -1.56 -0.79 6.58
CA ALA A 188 -1.49 -2.19 6.97
C ALA A 188 -2.87 -2.76 7.35
N THR A 189 -3.69 -1.98 8.05
CA THR A 189 -4.97 -2.44 8.60
C THR A 189 -6.14 -2.36 7.62
N ARG A 190 -6.05 -1.53 6.57
CA ARG A 190 -7.12 -1.33 5.58
C ARG A 190 -7.64 -2.61 4.90
N ARG A 191 -6.86 -3.70 4.89
CA ARG A 191 -7.24 -4.99 4.28
C ARG A 191 -7.63 -6.05 5.31
N ILE A 192 -7.53 -5.74 6.60
CA ILE A 192 -7.80 -6.69 7.68
C ILE A 192 -9.29 -6.63 8.00
N GLU A 193 -9.95 -7.79 8.03
CA GLU A 193 -11.33 -7.93 8.48
C GLU A 193 -11.44 -7.48 9.95
N GLY A 194 -12.48 -6.71 10.28
CA GLY A 194 -12.62 -6.03 11.58
C GLY A 194 -12.18 -4.56 11.59
N PHE A 195 -11.18 -4.18 10.79
CA PHE A 195 -10.78 -2.77 10.64
C PHE A 195 -11.60 -2.00 9.60
N SER A 196 -12.14 -2.71 8.60
CA SER A 196 -12.92 -2.11 7.51
C SER A 196 -14.40 -1.94 7.83
N GLN A 197 -14.89 -2.59 8.89
CA GLN A 197 -16.31 -2.64 9.24
C GLN A 197 -16.88 -1.25 9.54
N PRO A 198 -16.26 -0.41 10.39
CA PRO A 198 -16.80 0.92 10.70
C PRO A 198 -16.89 1.83 9.47
N GLN A 199 -15.89 1.79 8.58
CA GLN A 199 -15.91 2.58 7.34
C GLN A 199 -16.93 2.09 6.31
N GLN A 200 -17.20 0.78 6.26
CA GLN A 200 -18.24 0.21 5.40
C GLN A 200 -19.63 0.52 5.94
N ASP A 201 -19.80 0.42 7.27
CA ASP A 201 -21.03 0.73 7.99
C ASP A 201 -21.40 2.20 7.83
N GLU A 202 -20.44 3.12 8.02
CA GLU A 202 -20.66 4.56 7.80
C GLU A 202 -21.07 4.86 6.35
N LYS A 203 -20.38 4.26 5.36
CA LYS A 203 -20.73 4.42 3.95
C LYS A 203 -22.14 3.93 3.64
N ARG A 204 -22.52 2.80 4.22
CA ARG A 204 -23.86 2.22 4.07
C ARG A 204 -24.94 3.15 4.65
N LEU A 205 -24.71 3.64 5.87
CA LEU A 205 -25.60 4.60 6.55
C LEU A 205 -25.73 5.92 5.79
N ARG A 206 -24.59 6.50 5.38
CA ARG A 206 -24.56 7.76 4.63
C ARG A 206 -25.30 7.64 3.30
N LYS A 207 -25.13 6.53 2.57
CA LYS A 207 -25.83 6.29 1.31
C LYS A 207 -27.35 6.18 1.51
N ALA A 208 -27.78 5.48 2.56
CA ALA A 208 -29.21 5.32 2.85
C ALA A 208 -29.87 6.67 3.20
N LEU A 209 -29.23 7.47 4.06
CA LEU A 209 -29.73 8.79 4.41
C LEU A 209 -29.77 9.74 3.19
N GLN A 210 -28.75 9.74 2.35
CA GLN A 210 -28.72 10.58 1.15
C GLN A 210 -29.84 10.26 0.15
N ILE A 211 -30.22 8.98 0.01
CA ILE A 211 -31.36 8.59 -0.84
C ILE A 211 -32.67 9.19 -0.32
N GLY A 212 -32.82 9.24 1.01
CA GLY A 212 -33.99 9.82 1.67
C GLY A 212 -33.99 11.34 1.77
N GLY A 213 -32.87 12.02 1.43
CA GLY A 213 -32.72 13.49 1.59
C GLY A 213 -31.99 13.93 2.87
N GLY A 214 -31.59 12.98 3.72
CA GLY A 214 -30.92 13.24 5.00
C GLY A 214 -29.39 13.21 4.92
N THR A 215 -28.74 13.81 5.92
CA THR A 215 -27.27 13.80 6.06
C THR A 215 -26.83 13.14 7.37
N LEU A 216 -25.93 12.17 7.28
CA LEU A 216 -25.33 11.52 8.45
C LEU A 216 -24.44 12.50 9.22
N THR A 217 -24.68 12.64 10.52
CA THR A 217 -23.83 13.42 11.43
C THR A 217 -22.85 12.52 12.18
N GLN A 218 -23.35 11.47 12.83
CA GLN A 218 -22.54 10.47 13.55
C GLN A 218 -23.33 9.17 13.71
N PHE A 219 -22.64 8.08 14.05
CA PHE A 219 -23.29 6.84 14.44
C PHE A 219 -22.50 6.12 15.52
N HIS A 220 -23.19 5.31 16.31
CA HIS A 220 -22.63 4.51 17.38
C HIS A 220 -23.08 3.06 17.25
N ASP A 221 -22.13 2.15 17.34
CA ASP A 221 -22.41 0.71 17.38
C ASP A 221 -22.90 0.29 18.77
N ARG A 222 -24.06 -0.40 18.83
CA ARG A 222 -24.67 -0.96 20.05
C ARG A 222 -24.73 -2.49 20.04
N GLY A 223 -23.92 -3.16 19.23
CA GLY A 223 -23.90 -4.60 19.06
C GLY A 223 -24.84 -5.06 17.96
N ASP A 224 -26.14 -5.11 18.25
CA ASP A 224 -27.15 -5.63 17.31
C ASP A 224 -27.75 -4.56 16.39
N TYR A 225 -27.53 -3.29 16.72
CA TYR A 225 -28.04 -2.13 15.99
C TYR A 225 -27.08 -0.94 16.07
N TRP A 226 -27.30 0.06 15.21
CA TRP A 226 -26.64 1.36 15.27
C TRP A 226 -27.57 2.40 15.88
N THR A 227 -27.04 3.29 16.72
CA THR A 227 -27.68 4.59 16.98
C THR A 227 -27.13 5.57 15.97
N VAL A 228 -27.98 6.17 15.16
CA VAL A 228 -27.60 7.02 14.03
C VAL A 228 -28.16 8.42 14.25
N ASP A 229 -27.28 9.41 14.29
CA ASP A 229 -27.67 10.82 14.35
C ASP A 229 -27.54 11.46 12.97
N TRP A 230 -28.59 12.11 12.52
CA TRP A 230 -28.71 12.62 11.16
C TRP A 230 -29.56 13.88 11.09
N THR A 231 -29.48 14.60 9.99
CA THR A 231 -30.26 15.83 9.75
C THR A 231 -31.12 15.74 8.50
N THR A 232 -32.32 16.30 8.52
CA THR A 232 -33.15 16.53 7.32
C THR A 232 -32.55 17.62 6.42
N ALA A 233 -33.10 17.80 5.22
CA ALA A 233 -32.68 18.87 4.31
C ALA A 233 -32.80 20.27 4.94
N ASP A 234 -33.80 20.47 5.80
CA ASP A 234 -34.06 21.73 6.51
C ASP A 234 -33.19 21.92 7.77
N GLY A 235 -32.32 20.96 8.06
CA GLY A 235 -31.33 21.02 9.13
C GLY A 235 -31.83 20.57 10.51
N VAL A 236 -33.03 19.98 10.59
CA VAL A 236 -33.57 19.42 11.84
C VAL A 236 -32.82 18.15 12.19
N ARG A 237 -32.42 18.00 13.46
CA ARG A 237 -31.63 16.86 13.95
C ARG A 237 -32.52 15.75 14.48
N HIS A 238 -32.20 14.52 14.10
CA HIS A 238 -32.86 13.29 14.55
C HIS A 238 -31.84 12.27 15.01
N SER A 239 -32.28 11.38 15.91
CA SER A 239 -31.52 10.22 16.38
C SER A 239 -32.39 8.98 16.26
N SER A 240 -31.91 7.96 15.57
CA SER A 240 -32.69 6.75 15.26
C SER A 240 -31.87 5.49 15.53
N ALA A 241 -32.53 4.43 16.00
CA ALA A 241 -31.94 3.11 16.18
C ALA A 241 -32.21 2.24 14.94
N ILE A 242 -31.16 1.75 14.30
CA ILE A 242 -31.21 1.10 12.98
C ILE A 242 -30.60 -0.29 13.03
N ALA A 243 -31.33 -1.30 12.55
CA ALA A 243 -30.85 -2.67 12.47
C ALA A 243 -29.69 -2.81 11.46
N LYS A 244 -28.63 -3.53 11.86
CA LYS A 244 -27.43 -3.70 11.01
C LYS A 244 -27.66 -4.59 9.81
N THR A 245 -28.61 -5.51 9.87
CA THR A 245 -28.85 -6.52 8.82
C THR A 245 -29.36 -5.88 7.54
N ASP A 246 -30.35 -5.00 7.64
CA ASP A 246 -31.16 -4.52 6.52
C ASP A 246 -31.46 -3.02 6.58
N LEU A 247 -30.98 -2.28 7.58
CA LEU A 247 -31.29 -0.88 7.82
C LEU A 247 -32.74 -0.61 8.27
N THR A 248 -33.45 -1.62 8.75
CA THR A 248 -34.79 -1.44 9.33
C THR A 248 -34.71 -0.54 10.56
N VAL A 249 -35.65 0.40 10.67
CA VAL A 249 -35.75 1.29 11.82
C VAL A 249 -36.32 0.51 13.01
N ILE A 250 -35.52 0.37 14.05
CA ILE A 250 -35.95 -0.23 15.32
C ILE A 250 -36.71 0.81 16.14
N SER A 251 -36.25 2.06 16.09
CA SER A 251 -36.88 3.21 16.73
C SER A 251 -36.48 4.48 15.97
N SER A 252 -37.46 5.27 15.57
CA SER A 252 -37.22 6.51 14.83
C SER A 252 -36.76 7.68 15.70
N GLY A 253 -36.97 7.60 17.02
CA GLY A 253 -36.75 8.71 17.96
C GLY A 253 -37.92 9.71 18.02
N ILE A 254 -38.98 9.47 17.25
CA ILE A 254 -40.26 10.20 17.27
C ILE A 254 -41.41 9.19 17.44
N CYS A 255 -42.58 9.64 17.87
CA CYS A 255 -43.73 8.73 18.02
C CYS A 255 -44.37 8.44 16.66
N LEU A 256 -43.96 7.39 15.96
CA LEU A 256 -44.63 6.88 14.74
C LEU A 256 -45.81 5.94 15.05
N SER A 257 -46.50 6.16 16.17
CA SER A 257 -47.64 5.35 16.62
C SER A 257 -47.40 3.83 16.66
N GLY A 258 -46.14 3.39 16.82
CA GLY A 258 -45.76 1.98 16.92
C GLY A 258 -45.47 1.26 15.60
N TYR A 259 -45.47 1.98 14.46
CA TYR A 259 -45.17 1.44 13.13
C TYR A 259 -43.70 1.66 12.71
N ASP A 260 -42.80 1.96 13.64
CA ASP A 260 -41.39 2.26 13.35
C ASP A 260 -40.70 1.19 12.51
N ARG A 261 -41.04 -0.09 12.73
CA ARG A 261 -40.43 -1.24 12.04
C ARG A 261 -40.89 -1.45 10.60
N ASP A 262 -41.89 -0.71 10.15
CA ASP A 262 -42.37 -0.78 8.77
C ASP A 262 -41.51 0.08 7.82
N PHE A 263 -40.55 0.82 8.37
CA PHE A 263 -39.68 1.73 7.63
C PHE A 263 -38.23 1.27 7.70
N ASP A 264 -37.52 1.43 6.58
CA ASP A 264 -36.07 1.43 6.54
C ASP A 264 -35.53 2.87 6.69
N LEU A 265 -34.22 2.98 6.95
CA LEU A 265 -33.57 4.29 7.13
C LEU A 265 -33.77 5.23 5.92
N GLN A 266 -33.99 4.69 4.72
CA GLN A 266 -34.22 5.49 3.51
C GLN A 266 -35.62 6.12 3.53
N SER A 267 -36.63 5.31 3.84
CA SER A 267 -38.04 5.71 3.85
C SER A 267 -38.38 6.57 5.06
N LEU A 268 -37.65 6.41 6.17
CA LEU A 268 -37.85 7.18 7.39
C LEU A 268 -37.70 8.69 7.15
N VAL A 269 -36.71 9.11 6.38
CA VAL A 269 -36.46 10.52 6.10
C VAL A 269 -37.67 11.15 5.40
N ALA A 270 -38.19 10.47 4.37
CA ALA A 270 -39.33 10.95 3.60
C ALA A 270 -40.62 11.06 4.43
N VAL A 271 -40.82 10.18 5.41
CA VAL A 271 -42.00 10.22 6.30
C VAL A 271 -41.90 11.40 7.26
N ILE A 272 -40.69 11.69 7.76
CA ILE A 272 -40.46 12.81 8.69
C ILE A 272 -40.66 14.15 7.99
N GLU A 273 -40.19 14.29 6.75
CA GLU A 273 -40.41 15.50 5.94
C GLU A 273 -41.88 15.70 5.50
N GLN A 274 -42.72 14.65 5.50
CA GLN A 274 -44.15 14.75 5.16
C GLN A 274 -45.06 15.05 6.37
N GLN A 275 -44.54 14.97 7.60
CA GLN A 275 -45.30 15.26 8.82
C GLN A 275 -45.19 16.71 9.30
N GLU A 276 -44.34 17.53 8.69
CA GLU A 276 -44.29 19.00 8.85
C GLU A 276 -45.11 19.73 7.77
#